data_AF-A0A209D4U1-F1
#
_entry.id   AF-A0A209D4U1-F1
#
_cell.length_a   1.000
_cell.length_b   1.000
_cell.length_c   1.000
_cell.angle_alpha   90.00
_cell.angle_beta   90.00
_cell.angle_gamma   90.00
#
_symmetry.space_group_name_H-M   'P 1'
#
loop_
_entity.id
_entity.type
_entity.pdbx_description
1 polymer ?
#
loop_
_entity_poly.entity_id
_entity_poly.type
_entity_poly.pdbx_seq_one_letter_code
_entity_poly.pdbx_strand_id
1 'polypeptide(L)'
;MEVPSPEDERLNRQGCMIGLFWLEQDKVCLGSPPVEEDPGVFLFPSQLSIGEGASRQAWPWADVTDLQVLDIPVRSTAARWTARLTSVVAAALNAWAPGGPSMMTAVVCAGENHRVETPVFSGAATAYTQREVDLSLGLLSHFVRGSASPSLLTQWWQENQPSDVLHSHEREAVLEGWLAPLM
;
A
#
# COMPACT_ATOMS: atom_id res chain seq x y z
N MET A 1 -19.28 -17.19 25.15
CA MET A 1 -19.02 -16.21 24.07
C MET A 1 -17.53 -16.29 23.86
N GLU A 2 -17.10 -17.23 23.01
CA GLU A 2 -15.68 -17.40 22.69
C GLU A 2 -15.24 -16.19 21.88
N VAL A 3 -14.25 -15.47 22.40
CA VAL A 3 -13.55 -14.44 21.64
C VAL A 3 -12.67 -15.21 20.65
N PRO A 4 -12.84 -15.05 19.33
CA PRO A 4 -12.02 -15.75 18.36
C PRO A 4 -10.54 -15.47 18.63
N SER A 5 -9.69 -16.49 18.46
CA SER A 5 -8.25 -16.32 18.64
C SER A 5 -7.75 -15.26 17.65
N PRO A 6 -6.78 -14.40 18.01
CA PRO A 6 -6.14 -13.49 17.06
C PRO A 6 -5.52 -14.24 15.88
N GLU A 7 -5.24 -15.53 16.01
CA GLU A 7 -4.79 -16.41 14.93
C GLU A 7 -5.93 -16.79 13.96
N ASP A 8 -7.17 -16.95 14.46
CA ASP A 8 -8.36 -17.21 13.65
C ASP A 8 -8.81 -15.95 12.89
N GLU A 9 -8.68 -14.76 13.49
CA GLU A 9 -8.88 -13.49 12.78
C GLU A 9 -7.80 -13.25 11.71
N ARG A 10 -6.57 -13.72 11.93
CA ARG A 10 -5.46 -13.65 10.95
C ARG A 10 -5.66 -14.61 9.77
N LEU A 11 -6.17 -15.81 10.03
CA LEU A 11 -6.48 -16.82 9.00
C LEU A 11 -7.73 -16.46 8.17
N ASN A 12 -8.59 -15.57 8.68
CA ASN A 12 -9.84 -15.18 8.03
C ASN A 12 -9.77 -13.83 7.27
N ARG A 13 -8.58 -13.22 7.13
CA ARG A 13 -8.38 -12.03 6.28
C ARG A 13 -8.23 -12.44 4.83
N GLN A 14 -9.37 -12.73 4.19
CA GLN A 14 -9.40 -12.86 2.74
C GLN A 14 -9.19 -11.46 2.14
N GLY A 15 -8.07 -11.30 1.44
CA GLY A 15 -7.70 -10.07 0.76
C GLY A 15 -6.96 -10.35 -0.54
N CYS A 16 -6.85 -9.35 -1.40
CA CYS A 16 -6.09 -9.47 -2.65
C CYS A 16 -5.20 -8.25 -2.88
N MET A 17 -4.07 -8.50 -3.53
CA MET A 17 -3.16 -7.46 -3.99
C MET A 17 -3.60 -6.95 -5.37
N ILE A 18 -3.76 -5.65 -5.52
CA ILE A 18 -3.95 -4.96 -6.81
C ILE A 18 -2.96 -3.81 -6.88
N GLY A 19 -1.93 -3.94 -7.72
CA GLY A 19 -0.85 -2.97 -7.71
C GLY A 19 -0.18 -2.91 -6.34
N LEU A 20 -0.04 -1.70 -5.82
CA LEU A 20 0.49 -1.47 -4.47
C LEU A 20 -0.58 -1.56 -3.37
N PHE A 21 -1.84 -1.90 -3.67
CA PHE A 21 -2.96 -1.85 -2.72
C PHE A 21 -3.42 -3.24 -2.32
N TRP A 22 -3.35 -3.56 -1.03
CA TRP A 22 -4.02 -4.73 -0.50
C TRP A 22 -5.43 -4.35 -0.11
N LEU A 23 -6.39 -5.06 -0.69
CA LEU A 23 -7.82 -4.83 -0.53
C LEU A 23 -8.40 -5.93 0.32
N GLU A 24 -9.23 -5.53 1.28
CA GLU A 24 -10.14 -6.37 2.06
C GLU A 24 -11.54 -5.75 1.99
N GLN A 25 -12.49 -6.36 2.70
CA GLN A 25 -13.90 -5.96 2.69
C GLN A 25 -14.12 -4.46 2.96
N ASP A 26 -13.47 -3.94 3.98
CA ASP A 26 -13.65 -2.57 4.49
C ASP A 26 -12.32 -1.84 4.69
N LYS A 27 -11.21 -2.47 4.28
CA LYS A 27 -9.86 -2.00 4.57
C LYS A 27 -9.02 -2.01 3.31
N VAL A 28 -8.24 -0.95 3.15
CA VAL A 28 -7.18 -0.85 2.15
C VAL A 28 -5.90 -0.50 2.86
N CYS A 29 -4.84 -1.27 2.63
CA CYS A 29 -3.49 -0.89 3.00
C CYS A 29 -2.58 -0.77 1.78
N LEU A 30 -1.59 0.11 1.90
CA LEU A 30 -0.49 0.19 0.96
C LEU A 30 0.52 -0.91 1.30
N GLY A 31 0.87 -1.72 0.30
CA GLY A 31 1.62 -2.95 0.50
C GLY A 31 0.76 -4.07 1.10
N SER A 32 1.42 -5.16 1.49
CA SER A 32 0.78 -6.22 2.26
C SER A 32 0.36 -5.72 3.65
N PRO A 33 -0.65 -6.36 4.27
CA PRO A 33 -1.04 -6.03 5.63
C PRO A 33 0.15 -6.09 6.58
N PRO A 34 0.27 -5.14 7.53
CA PRO A 34 1.30 -5.21 8.55
C PRO A 34 1.08 -6.44 9.44
N VAL A 35 2.18 -6.99 9.93
CA VAL A 35 2.19 -8.13 10.87
C VAL A 35 2.64 -7.60 12.23
N GLU A 36 1.97 -8.05 13.29
CA GLU A 36 2.33 -7.70 14.68
C GLU A 36 2.35 -6.18 14.95
N GLU A 37 3.50 -5.63 15.38
CA GLU A 37 3.69 -4.23 15.74
C GLU A 37 4.20 -3.37 14.56
N ASP A 38 4.33 -3.94 13.36
CA ASP A 38 4.82 -3.21 12.20
C ASP A 38 3.85 -2.08 11.82
N PRO A 39 4.35 -0.87 11.55
CA PRO A 39 3.50 0.24 11.14
C PRO A 39 2.96 -0.01 9.73
N GLY A 40 1.64 0.03 9.55
CA GLY A 40 0.98 -0.02 8.24
C GLY A 40 0.56 1.35 7.75
N VAL A 41 0.41 1.49 6.43
CA VAL A 41 -0.23 2.67 5.81
C VAL A 41 -1.62 2.27 5.32
N PHE A 42 -2.64 2.91 5.86
CA PHE A 42 -4.04 2.60 5.61
C PHE A 42 -4.74 3.73 4.88
N LEU A 43 -5.49 3.38 3.85
CA LEU A 43 -6.19 4.33 2.98
C LEU A 43 -7.69 4.24 3.27
N PHE A 44 -8.22 5.21 4.00
CA PHE A 44 -9.65 5.34 4.26
C PHE A 44 -10.25 6.40 3.35
N PRO A 45 -11.56 6.35 3.03
CA PRO A 45 -12.19 7.36 2.18
C PRO A 45 -12.01 8.80 2.68
N SER A 46 -12.02 9.02 4.00
CA SER A 46 -11.90 10.35 4.60
C SER A 46 -10.47 10.75 4.97
N GLN A 47 -9.55 9.79 5.08
CA GLN A 47 -8.23 10.04 5.65
C GLN A 47 -7.19 8.98 5.26
N LEU A 48 -5.93 9.38 5.29
CA LEU A 48 -4.79 8.48 5.33
C LEU A 48 -4.34 8.29 6.77
N SER A 49 -3.96 7.07 7.17
CA SER A 49 -3.34 6.85 8.48
C SER A 49 -2.15 5.92 8.47
N ILE A 50 -1.21 6.17 9.37
CA ILE A 50 -0.03 5.37 9.63
C ILE A 50 -0.15 4.74 11.02
N GLY A 51 0.13 3.43 11.11
CA GLY A 51 0.03 2.66 12.34
C GLY A 51 -1.42 2.40 12.77
N GLU A 52 -1.57 1.65 13.87
CA GLU A 52 -2.85 1.33 14.49
C GLU A 52 -2.82 1.66 15.99
N GLY A 53 -3.99 1.67 16.65
CA GLY A 53 -4.09 1.87 18.09
C GLY A 53 -3.55 3.22 18.57
N ALA A 54 -2.76 3.20 19.65
CA ALA A 54 -2.30 4.40 20.35
C ALA A 54 -1.19 5.19 19.62
N SER A 55 -0.46 4.55 18.71
CA SER A 55 0.59 5.20 17.89
C SER A 55 0.05 5.69 16.54
N ARG A 56 -1.26 5.57 16.30
CA ARG A 56 -1.89 5.94 15.04
C ARG A 56 -1.76 7.44 14.78
N GLN A 57 -1.22 7.78 13.62
CA GLN A 57 -1.27 9.12 13.05
C GLN A 57 -2.22 9.12 11.87
N ALA A 58 -3.08 10.13 11.76
CA ALA A 58 -4.07 10.21 10.70
C ALA A 58 -4.23 11.64 10.20
N TRP A 59 -4.36 11.79 8.88
CA TRP A 59 -4.56 13.07 8.21
C TRP A 59 -5.76 12.96 7.27
N PRO A 60 -6.69 13.91 7.30
CA PRO A 60 -7.64 14.11 6.21
C PRO A 60 -6.89 14.22 4.88
N TRP A 61 -7.45 13.71 3.79
CA TRP A 61 -6.82 13.81 2.47
C TRP A 61 -6.51 15.25 2.06
N ALA A 62 -7.32 16.23 2.50
CA ALA A 62 -7.10 17.65 2.25
C ALA A 62 -5.80 18.21 2.88
N ASP A 63 -5.29 17.54 3.92
CA ASP A 63 -4.06 17.95 4.61
C ASP A 63 -2.82 17.21 4.07
N VAL A 64 -3.02 16.14 3.30
CA VAL A 64 -1.94 15.37 2.65
C VAL A 64 -1.51 16.12 1.39
N THR A 65 -0.28 16.60 1.37
CA THR A 65 0.28 17.36 0.24
C THR A 65 1.01 16.47 -0.75
N ASP A 66 1.54 15.33 -0.29
CA ASP A 66 2.22 14.36 -1.14
C ASP A 66 2.23 12.96 -0.49
N LEU A 67 2.27 11.92 -1.32
CA LEU A 67 2.40 10.53 -0.92
C LEU A 67 3.27 9.79 -1.92
N GLN A 68 4.50 9.46 -1.51
CA GLN A 68 5.47 8.74 -2.34
C GLN A 68 5.68 7.32 -1.81
N VAL A 69 6.05 6.41 -2.72
CA VAL A 69 6.47 5.06 -2.37
C VAL A 69 7.82 4.81 -3.01
N LEU A 70 8.84 4.57 -2.17
CA LEU A 70 10.23 4.37 -2.57
C LEU A 70 10.60 2.88 -2.50
N ASP A 71 11.69 2.52 -3.17
CA ASP A 71 12.28 1.18 -3.15
C ASP A 71 11.33 0.06 -3.59
N ILE A 72 10.38 0.39 -4.47
CA ILE A 72 9.42 -0.57 -5.01
C ILE A 72 10.16 -1.66 -5.81
N PRO A 73 9.98 -2.95 -5.50
CA PRO A 73 10.63 -4.03 -6.24
C PRO A 73 9.99 -4.15 -7.63
N VAL A 74 10.70 -3.72 -8.68
CA VAL A 74 10.27 -3.84 -10.08
C VAL A 74 11.01 -4.98 -10.77
N ARG A 75 10.28 -5.82 -11.53
CA ARG A 75 10.85 -6.85 -12.42
C ARG A 75 11.65 -6.14 -13.51
N SER A 76 12.95 -6.03 -13.32
CA SER A 76 13.82 -5.48 -14.35
C SER A 76 14.00 -6.51 -15.46
N THR A 77 13.81 -6.11 -16.72
CA THR A 77 14.75 -6.51 -17.78
C THR A 77 15.88 -5.47 -17.78
N ALA A 78 16.90 -5.66 -16.94
CA ALA A 78 18.19 -4.93 -16.96
C ALA A 78 18.28 -3.44 -16.51
N ALA A 79 17.31 -2.87 -15.79
CA ALA A 79 17.39 -1.46 -15.37
C ALA A 79 17.92 -1.24 -13.94
N ARG A 80 19.14 -0.70 -13.91
CA ARG A 80 19.94 -0.11 -12.82
C ARG A 80 19.18 0.32 -11.55
N TRP A 81 19.63 -0.24 -10.43
CA TRP A 81 19.51 0.33 -9.09
C TRP A 81 20.22 1.68 -9.07
N THR A 82 19.47 2.77 -9.21
CA THR A 82 19.94 4.12 -8.88
C THR A 82 18.83 4.89 -8.20
N ALA A 83 18.20 4.27 -7.20
CA ALA A 83 17.43 5.00 -6.20
C ALA A 83 18.41 5.48 -5.13
N ARG A 84 18.37 6.78 -4.85
CA ARG A 84 19.22 7.45 -3.88
C ARG A 84 18.96 6.85 -2.50
N LEU A 85 20.01 6.30 -1.87
CA LEU A 85 20.01 5.98 -0.45
C LEU A 85 19.95 7.28 0.37
N THR A 86 18.77 7.87 0.51
CA THR A 86 18.52 8.88 1.54
C THR A 86 18.18 8.16 2.84
N SER A 87 19.21 7.96 3.65
CA SER A 87 19.19 7.81 5.11
C SER A 87 17.87 7.33 5.74
N VAL A 88 17.60 6.03 5.69
CA VAL A 88 16.63 5.41 6.59
C VAL A 88 17.24 5.36 8.00
N VAL A 89 16.45 5.84 8.95
CA VAL A 89 16.76 5.91 10.38
C VAL A 89 17.23 4.55 10.92
N ALA A 90 18.25 4.58 11.77
CA ALA A 90 19.01 3.44 12.31
C ALA A 90 18.22 2.38 13.10
N ALA A 91 16.88 2.45 13.17
CA ALA A 91 16.04 1.50 13.90
C ALA A 91 15.68 0.24 13.09
N ALA A 92 15.70 0.28 11.75
CA ALA A 92 15.29 -0.85 10.91
C ALA A 92 16.40 -1.89 10.65
N LEU A 93 17.65 -1.61 11.05
CA LEU A 93 18.80 -2.46 10.70
C LEU A 93 18.90 -3.77 11.50
N ASN A 94 18.12 -3.93 12.57
CA ASN A 94 18.20 -5.13 13.42
C ASN A 94 17.30 -6.31 12.97
N ALA A 95 16.48 -6.14 11.92
CA ALA A 95 15.48 -7.14 11.52
C ALA A 95 15.69 -7.77 10.13
N TRP A 96 16.68 -7.32 9.34
CA TRP A 96 16.80 -7.79 7.96
C TRP A 96 17.54 -9.13 7.85
N ALA A 97 16.77 -10.22 7.73
CA ALA A 97 17.26 -11.52 7.29
C ALA A 97 17.18 -11.62 5.75
N PRO A 98 18.18 -12.24 5.08
CA PRO A 98 18.10 -12.55 3.66
C PRO A 98 16.90 -13.49 3.39
N GLY A 99 15.93 -13.03 2.59
CA GLY A 99 14.74 -13.83 2.20
C GLY A 99 13.40 -13.36 2.77
N GLY A 100 13.36 -12.26 3.55
CA GLY A 100 12.11 -11.63 3.97
C GLY A 100 11.36 -10.93 2.82
N PRO A 101 10.07 -10.60 3.00
CA PRO A 101 9.29 -9.83 2.02
C PRO A 101 10.02 -8.54 1.65
N SER A 102 9.98 -8.17 0.36
CA SER A 102 10.67 -6.98 -0.13
C SER A 102 10.08 -5.74 0.54
N MET A 103 10.90 -4.97 1.26
CA MET A 103 10.47 -3.75 1.95
C MET A 103 10.48 -2.56 0.98
N MET A 104 9.45 -1.71 1.09
CA MET A 104 9.32 -0.42 0.42
C MET A 104 9.17 0.67 1.49
N THR A 105 9.33 1.93 1.12
CA THR A 105 9.17 3.06 2.05
C THR A 105 8.03 3.95 1.59
N ALA A 106 6.97 4.07 2.40
CA ALA A 106 5.93 5.06 2.20
C ALA A 106 6.36 6.38 2.83
N VAL A 107 6.25 7.47 2.08
CA VAL A 107 6.57 8.82 2.54
C VAL A 107 5.32 9.67 2.43
N VAL A 108 4.76 10.05 3.58
CA VAL A 108 3.58 10.91 3.68
C VAL A 108 4.05 12.31 4.03
N CYS A 109 3.68 13.29 3.21
CA CYS A 109 3.84 14.70 3.51
C CYS A 109 2.47 15.30 3.82
N ALA A 110 2.35 15.98 4.96
CA ALA A 110 1.13 16.67 5.38
C ALA A 110 1.45 18.09 5.90
N GLY A 111 0.61 19.06 5.56
CA GLY A 111 0.88 20.47 5.87
C GLY A 111 2.25 20.97 5.40
N GLU A 112 2.77 22.05 6.02
CA GLU A 112 3.99 22.71 5.54
C GLU A 112 5.30 22.02 5.93
N ASN A 113 5.34 21.21 7.01
CA ASN A 113 6.58 20.64 7.54
C ASN A 113 6.41 19.24 8.16
N HIS A 114 5.29 18.56 7.94
CA HIS A 114 5.10 17.21 8.46
C HIS A 114 5.45 16.17 7.40
N ARG A 115 6.51 15.40 7.64
CA ARG A 115 6.94 14.31 6.76
C ARG A 115 7.18 13.07 7.59
N VAL A 116 6.48 11.99 7.25
CA VAL A 116 6.58 10.70 7.94
C VAL A 116 7.00 9.64 6.94
N GLU A 117 8.09 8.94 7.26
CA GLU A 117 8.51 7.75 6.53
C GLU A 117 8.04 6.51 7.29
N THR A 118 7.51 5.53 6.58
CA THR A 118 6.99 4.29 7.17
C THR A 118 7.37 3.11 6.30
N PRO A 119 8.01 2.07 6.87
CA PRO A 119 8.25 0.84 6.13
C PRO A 119 6.91 0.18 5.78
N VAL A 120 6.77 -0.25 4.53
CA VAL A 120 5.62 -1.04 4.07
C VAL A 120 6.14 -2.25 3.30
N PHE A 121 5.53 -3.41 3.52
CA PHE A 121 5.99 -4.65 2.89
C PHE A 121 5.34 -4.84 1.53
N SER A 122 6.10 -5.30 0.55
CA SER A 122 5.56 -5.68 -0.75
C SER A 122 4.78 -6.99 -0.64
N GLY A 123 3.50 -6.97 -1.03
CA GLY A 123 2.69 -8.18 -1.13
C GLY A 123 2.97 -9.02 -2.37
N ALA A 124 3.75 -8.51 -3.32
CA ALA A 124 4.07 -9.24 -4.53
C ALA A 124 5.17 -10.29 -4.27
N ALA A 125 4.79 -11.58 -4.33
CA ALA A 125 5.71 -12.73 -4.23
C ALA A 125 6.78 -12.73 -5.34
N THR A 126 6.53 -11.99 -6.41
CA THR A 126 7.44 -11.68 -7.51
C THR A 126 7.32 -10.18 -7.76
N ALA A 127 8.42 -9.49 -8.07
CA ALA A 127 8.43 -8.04 -8.25
C ALA A 127 7.29 -7.52 -9.16
N TYR A 128 6.91 -6.25 -9.03
CA TYR A 128 5.87 -5.61 -9.85
C TYR A 128 6.39 -5.36 -11.28
N THR A 129 5.50 -5.23 -12.27
CA THR A 129 5.89 -4.64 -13.55
C THR A 129 6.03 -3.12 -13.38
N GLN A 130 6.80 -2.46 -14.26
CA GLN A 130 6.88 -0.99 -14.23
C GLN A 130 5.50 -0.35 -14.44
N ARG A 131 4.70 -0.92 -15.35
CA ARG A 131 3.35 -0.43 -15.65
C ARG A 131 2.42 -0.50 -14.43
N GLU A 132 2.43 -1.62 -13.72
CA GLU A 132 1.64 -1.79 -12.50
C GLU A 132 2.01 -0.76 -11.41
N VAL A 133 3.31 -0.45 -11.29
CA VAL A 133 3.79 0.62 -10.39
C VAL A 133 3.30 1.99 -10.83
N ASP A 134 3.49 2.34 -12.10
CA ASP A 134 3.11 3.65 -12.62
C ASP A 134 1.60 3.91 -12.46
N LEU A 135 0.77 2.91 -12.74
CA LEU A 135 -0.68 2.98 -12.53
C LEU A 135 -1.04 3.14 -11.04
N SER A 136 -0.37 2.40 -10.15
CA SER A 136 -0.62 2.49 -8.70
C SER A 136 -0.27 3.87 -8.15
N LEU A 137 0.89 4.41 -8.55
CA LEU A 137 1.34 5.75 -8.15
C LEU A 137 0.45 6.85 -8.76
N GLY A 138 0.00 6.67 -10.01
CA GLY A 138 -0.99 7.54 -10.63
C GLY A 138 -2.26 7.64 -9.79
N LEU A 139 -2.81 6.49 -9.36
CA LEU A 139 -4.02 6.44 -8.55
C LEU A 139 -3.83 7.06 -7.16
N LEU A 140 -2.71 6.80 -6.48
CA LEU A 140 -2.35 7.47 -5.22
C LEU A 140 -2.33 9.00 -5.39
N SER A 141 -1.75 9.47 -6.49
CA SER A 141 -1.71 10.89 -6.82
C SER A 141 -3.10 11.50 -6.99
N HIS A 142 -4.06 10.75 -7.53
CA HIS A 142 -5.45 11.17 -7.63
C HIS A 142 -6.18 11.21 -6.27
N PHE A 143 -5.84 10.33 -5.32
CA PHE A 143 -6.34 10.41 -3.94
C PHE A 143 -5.82 11.65 -3.22
N VAL A 144 -4.51 11.92 -3.32
CA VAL A 144 -3.90 13.13 -2.74
C VAL A 144 -4.53 14.40 -3.33
N ARG A 145 -4.80 14.44 -4.64
CA ARG A 145 -5.49 15.57 -5.29
C ARG A 145 -6.98 15.68 -4.96
N GLY A 146 -7.58 14.68 -4.32
CA GLY A 146 -9.03 14.61 -4.08
C GLY A 146 -9.87 14.38 -5.35
N SER A 147 -9.24 13.99 -6.46
CA SER A 147 -9.92 13.67 -7.73
C SER A 147 -10.44 12.22 -7.79
N ALA A 148 -10.00 11.38 -6.85
CA ALA A 148 -10.52 10.04 -6.63
C ALA A 148 -10.56 9.75 -5.12
N SER A 149 -11.25 8.69 -4.71
CA SER A 149 -11.37 8.26 -3.32
C SER A 149 -10.96 6.79 -3.17
N PRO A 150 -10.27 6.41 -2.07
CA PRO A 150 -10.01 5.00 -1.74
C PRO A 150 -11.26 4.12 -1.67
N SER A 151 -12.47 4.70 -1.53
CA SER A 151 -13.73 3.94 -1.61
C SER A 151 -13.92 3.19 -2.94
N LEU A 152 -13.26 3.63 -4.02
CA LEU A 152 -13.25 2.92 -5.30
C LEU A 152 -12.69 1.50 -5.15
N LEU A 153 -11.68 1.31 -4.30
CA LEU A 153 -11.01 0.02 -4.10
C LEU A 153 -11.89 -0.93 -3.30
N THR A 154 -12.49 -0.44 -2.20
CA THR A 154 -13.41 -1.27 -1.41
C THR A 154 -14.69 -1.59 -2.18
N GLN A 155 -15.20 -0.65 -2.99
CA GLN A 155 -16.33 -0.93 -3.87
C GLN A 155 -16.00 -2.05 -4.88
N TRP A 156 -14.84 -1.97 -5.54
CA TRP A 156 -14.40 -3.01 -6.46
C TRP A 156 -14.30 -4.36 -5.75
N TRP A 157 -13.77 -4.41 -4.52
CA TRP A 157 -13.73 -5.64 -3.73
C TRP A 157 -15.12 -6.23 -3.50
N GLN A 158 -16.10 -5.41 -3.11
CA GLN A 158 -17.48 -5.88 -2.89
C GLN A 158 -18.11 -6.47 -4.16
N GLU A 159 -17.81 -5.89 -5.32
CA GLU A 159 -18.38 -6.30 -6.60
C GLU A 159 -17.73 -7.58 -7.16
N ASN A 160 -16.44 -7.81 -6.88
CA ASN A 160 -15.66 -8.85 -7.56
C ASN A 160 -15.28 -10.03 -6.66
N GLN A 161 -15.02 -9.80 -5.37
CA GLN A 161 -14.64 -10.82 -4.36
C GLN A 161 -13.75 -11.94 -4.94
N PRO A 162 -12.54 -11.61 -5.43
CA PRO A 162 -11.73 -12.57 -6.16
C PRO A 162 -11.44 -13.81 -5.30
N SER A 163 -11.70 -14.99 -5.87
CA SER A 163 -11.40 -16.29 -5.23
C SER A 163 -9.91 -16.64 -5.28
N ASP A 164 -9.18 -16.05 -6.23
CA ASP A 164 -7.80 -16.39 -6.55
C ASP A 164 -6.91 -15.14 -6.60
N VAL A 165 -5.60 -15.36 -6.48
CA VAL A 165 -4.61 -14.29 -6.64
C VAL A 165 -4.52 -13.88 -8.10
N LEU A 166 -4.87 -12.62 -8.39
CA LEU A 166 -4.80 -12.05 -9.74
C LEU A 166 -3.38 -12.04 -10.29
N HIS A 167 -3.24 -12.37 -11.56
CA HIS A 167 -2.00 -12.20 -12.33
C HIS A 167 -1.72 -10.71 -12.61
N SER A 168 -0.47 -10.39 -12.93
CA SER A 168 -0.04 -8.99 -13.14
C SER A 168 -0.86 -8.25 -14.21
N HIS A 169 -1.17 -8.89 -15.33
CA HIS A 169 -1.98 -8.27 -16.39
C HIS A 169 -3.43 -8.01 -15.97
N GLU A 170 -4.00 -8.85 -15.09
CA GLU A 170 -5.36 -8.64 -14.55
C GLU A 170 -5.37 -7.48 -13.55
N ARG A 171 -4.34 -7.40 -12.70
CA ARG A 171 -4.16 -6.26 -11.78
C ARG A 171 -3.97 -4.94 -12.54
N GLU A 172 -3.15 -4.95 -13.60
CA GLU A 172 -2.98 -3.79 -14.50
C GLU A 172 -4.32 -3.37 -15.13
N ALA A 173 -5.11 -4.33 -15.63
CA ALA A 173 -6.41 -4.03 -16.22
C ALA A 173 -7.40 -3.41 -15.21
N VAL A 174 -7.39 -3.87 -13.96
CA VAL A 174 -8.21 -3.25 -12.89
C VAL A 174 -7.74 -1.82 -12.61
N LEU A 175 -6.44 -1.61 -12.45
CA LEU A 175 -5.86 -0.26 -12.22
C LEU A 175 -6.17 0.70 -13.38
N GLU A 176 -6.12 0.21 -14.61
CA GLU A 176 -6.50 0.98 -15.80
C GLU A 176 -7.98 1.34 -15.80
N GLY A 177 -8.85 0.40 -15.41
CA GLY A 177 -10.28 0.67 -15.25
C GLY A 177 -10.55 1.79 -14.23
N TRP A 178 -9.78 1.84 -13.14
CA TRP A 178 -9.87 2.91 -12.14
C TRP A 178 -9.34 4.26 -12.63
N LEU A 179 -8.29 4.27 -13.44
CA LEU A 179 -7.67 5.50 -13.96
C LEU A 179 -8.35 6.05 -15.22
N ALA A 180 -8.99 5.21 -16.03
CA ALA A 180 -9.67 5.61 -17.26
C ALA A 180 -10.64 6.81 -17.09
N PRO A 181 -11.49 6.88 -16.04
CA PRO A 181 -12.37 8.04 -15.84
C PRO A 181 -11.66 9.28 -15.23
N LEU A 182 -10.38 9.19 -14.88
CA LEU A 182 -9.60 10.22 -14.20
C LEU A 182 -8.62 10.96 -15.13
N MET A 183 -8.51 10.52 -16.40
CA MET A 183 -7.72 11.15 -17.46
C MET A 183 -8.57 12.11 -18.30
#